data_AF-A0A559LIX6-F1
#
_entry.id   AF-A0A559LIX6-F1
#
_cell.length_a   1.000
_cell.length_b   1.000
_cell.length_c   1.000
_cell.angle_alpha   90.00
_cell.angle_beta   90.00
_cell.angle_gamma   90.00
#
_symmetry.space_group_name_H-M   'P 1'
#
loop_
_entity.id
_entity.type
_entity.pdbx_description
1 polymer ?
#
loop_
_entity_poly.entity_id
_entity_poly.type
_entity_poly.pdbx_seq_one_letter_code
_entity_poly.pdbx_strand_id
1 'polypeptide(L)'
;MCKKYFQQMAETPFGHVLQWRLYLFAASSTNLTKHQARWSIDGGTIDYMGTKLHMEQVIQLVESEFRQAYSLLYDELLFGMRDVAPIEAWRLHDGLDVDDYGASWLTVEKNREILAGTHDALLRQIEWRADLRQVFVRPDQNGGVRLCSKAIAAYEAHIQEFLKRILMPISVPSGPPLRSP
;
A
#
# COMPACT_ATOMS: atom_id res chain seq x y z
N MET A 1 49.02 -10.18 -11.94
CA MET A 1 47.74 -10.84 -11.58
C MET A 1 46.83 -9.93 -10.76
N CYS A 2 47.29 -9.33 -9.64
CA CYS A 2 46.45 -8.53 -8.73
C CYS A 2 45.65 -7.40 -9.40
N LYS A 3 46.21 -6.70 -10.40
CA LYS A 3 45.55 -5.57 -11.07
C LYS A 3 44.26 -5.91 -11.84
N LYS A 4 44.00 -7.19 -12.15
CA LYS A 4 42.73 -7.66 -12.75
C LYS A 4 41.66 -7.99 -11.70
N TYR A 5 42.07 -8.40 -10.50
CA TYR A 5 41.16 -8.80 -9.42
C TYR A 5 40.66 -7.60 -8.61
N PHE A 6 41.49 -6.56 -8.45
CA PHE A 6 41.15 -5.31 -7.75
C PHE A 6 40.54 -4.25 -8.69
N GLN A 7 39.68 -4.68 -9.61
CA GLN A 7 38.94 -3.78 -10.49
C GLN A 7 37.50 -3.71 -10.05
N GLN A 8 36.99 -2.49 -9.93
CA GLN A 8 35.62 -2.21 -9.49
C GLN A 8 34.55 -2.88 -10.38
N MET A 9 34.83 -3.09 -11.67
CA MET A 9 33.90 -3.73 -12.61
C MET A 9 34.20 -5.21 -12.84
N ALA A 10 35.12 -5.81 -12.09
CA ALA A 10 35.40 -7.23 -12.21
C ALA A 10 34.37 -8.03 -11.40
N GLU A 11 33.83 -9.10 -11.98
CA GLU A 11 32.96 -10.08 -11.30
C GLU A 11 33.79 -10.99 -10.38
N THR A 12 34.48 -10.37 -9.43
CA THR A 12 35.24 -11.04 -8.38
C THR A 12 34.66 -10.61 -7.04
N PRO A 13 34.88 -11.40 -5.97
CA PRO A 13 34.42 -11.01 -4.63
C PRO A 13 34.86 -9.60 -4.24
N PHE A 14 36.06 -9.19 -4.65
CA PHE A 14 36.60 -7.85 -4.37
C PHE A 14 35.98 -6.76 -5.24
N GLY A 15 35.66 -7.06 -6.52
CA GLY A 15 34.93 -6.14 -7.38
C GLY A 15 33.51 -5.87 -6.88
N HIS A 16 32.80 -6.90 -6.40
CA HIS A 16 31.51 -6.73 -5.73
C HIS A 16 31.63 -5.83 -4.51
N VAL A 17 32.58 -6.09 -3.59
CA VAL A 17 32.79 -5.23 -2.40
C VAL A 17 33.02 -3.76 -2.78
N LEU A 18 33.76 -3.49 -3.86
CA LEU A 18 34.00 -2.12 -4.34
C LEU A 18 32.75 -1.48 -4.96
N GLN A 19 31.91 -2.25 -5.68
CA GLN A 19 30.62 -1.77 -6.18
C GLN A 19 29.64 -1.45 -5.04
N TRP A 20 29.53 -2.34 -4.05
CA TRP A 20 28.71 -2.13 -2.86
C TRP A 20 29.13 -0.87 -2.10
N ARG A 21 30.44 -0.65 -1.92
CA ARG A 21 30.97 0.57 -1.29
C ARG A 21 30.55 1.84 -2.04
N LEU A 22 30.56 1.84 -3.37
CA LEU A 22 30.18 3.01 -4.17
C LEU A 22 28.69 3.24 -4.19
N TYR A 23 27.89 2.17 -4.24
CA TYR A 23 26.44 2.25 -4.09
C TYR A 23 26.06 2.85 -2.73
N LEU A 24 26.67 2.37 -1.64
CA LEU A 24 26.46 2.88 -0.29
C LEU A 24 26.95 4.34 -0.15
N PHE A 25 28.08 4.68 -0.77
CA PHE A 25 28.58 6.05 -0.78
C PHE A 25 27.64 7.00 -1.55
N ALA A 26 27.15 6.59 -2.73
CA ALA A 26 26.18 7.34 -3.51
C ALA A 26 24.84 7.49 -2.76
N ALA A 27 24.35 6.43 -2.12
CA ALA A 27 23.16 6.46 -1.29
C ALA A 27 23.32 7.36 -0.07
N SER A 28 24.51 7.40 0.55
CA SER A 28 24.80 8.27 1.68
C SER A 28 25.02 9.74 1.30
N SER A 29 25.49 10.01 0.08
CA SER A 29 25.87 11.37 -0.37
C SER A 29 24.75 12.08 -1.12
N THR A 30 23.75 11.37 -1.62
CA THR A 30 22.68 11.99 -2.43
C THR A 30 21.54 12.59 -1.63
N ASN A 31 21.30 12.20 -0.37
CA ASN A 31 20.20 12.79 0.42
C ASN A 31 20.41 12.63 1.93
N LEU A 32 21.24 13.48 2.55
CA LEU A 32 20.98 13.90 3.93
C LEU A 32 19.78 14.86 3.88
N THR A 33 18.60 14.32 3.65
CA THR A 33 17.35 15.05 3.68
C THR A 33 17.20 15.67 5.06
N LYS A 34 16.98 16.99 5.12
CA LYS A 34 16.45 17.62 6.32
C LYS A 34 15.20 16.82 6.71
N HIS A 35 15.08 16.47 7.99
CA HIS A 35 13.98 15.65 8.50
C HIS A 35 14.07 14.13 8.24
N GLN A 36 15.27 13.53 8.27
CA GLN A 36 15.39 12.06 8.26
C GLN A 36 15.17 11.45 9.65
N ALA A 37 14.42 10.34 9.70
CA ALA A 37 14.28 9.50 10.89
C ALA A 37 15.62 8.80 11.23
N ARG A 38 16.06 8.89 12.48
CA ARG A 38 17.33 8.34 12.97
C ARG A 38 17.07 7.21 13.96
N TRP A 39 17.48 6.00 13.58
CA TRP A 39 17.44 4.84 14.47
C TRP A 39 18.59 4.87 15.47
N SER A 40 18.28 4.56 16.74
CA SER A 40 19.29 4.26 17.75
C SER A 40 20.11 3.02 17.37
N ILE A 41 21.30 2.90 17.96
CA ILE A 41 22.26 1.83 17.63
C ILE A 41 21.71 0.45 18.00
N ASP A 42 20.93 0.37 19.08
CA ASP A 42 20.22 -0.83 19.54
C ASP A 42 18.93 -1.11 18.74
N GLY A 43 18.55 -0.22 17.82
CA GLY A 43 17.31 -0.32 17.04
C GLY A 43 16.02 -0.13 17.85
N GLY A 44 16.12 0.17 19.15
CA GLY A 44 14.97 0.28 20.05
C GLY A 44 14.17 1.58 19.91
N THR A 45 14.74 2.61 19.29
CA THR A 45 14.11 3.92 19.12
C THR A 45 14.38 4.56 17.76
N ILE A 46 13.42 5.36 17.31
CA ILE A 46 13.52 6.23 16.13
C ILE A 46 13.36 7.68 16.58
N ASP A 47 14.32 8.54 16.27
CA ASP A 47 14.23 9.99 16.45
C ASP A 47 13.84 10.64 15.12
N TYR A 48 12.71 11.32 15.11
CA TYR A 48 12.28 12.16 14.00
C TYR A 48 11.96 13.56 14.54
N MET A 49 12.68 14.58 14.06
CA MET A 49 12.45 15.97 14.48
C MET A 49 12.53 16.21 16.00
N GLY A 50 13.37 15.47 16.71
CA GLY A 50 13.48 15.57 18.18
C GLY A 50 12.37 14.83 18.92
N THR A 51 11.44 14.20 18.19
CA THR A 51 10.46 13.25 18.75
C THR A 51 11.07 11.87 18.71
N LYS A 52 11.27 11.27 19.89
CA LYS A 52 11.74 9.89 20.01
C LYS A 52 10.56 8.95 20.16
N LEU A 53 10.48 7.95 19.29
CA LEU A 53 9.50 6.88 19.31
C LEU A 53 10.20 5.57 19.62
N HIS A 54 9.71 4.85 20.62
CA HIS A 54 10.13 3.48 20.86
C HIS A 54 9.52 2.55 19.81
N MET A 55 10.24 1.48 19.45
CA MET A 55 9.72 0.52 18.47
C MET A 55 8.40 -0.12 18.90
N GLU A 56 8.18 -0.31 20.20
CA GLU A 56 6.89 -0.75 20.74
C GLU A 56 5.75 0.23 20.37
N GLN A 57 6.01 1.54 20.44
CA GLN A 57 5.04 2.57 20.07
C GLN A 57 4.81 2.61 18.55
N VAL A 58 5.85 2.36 17.75
CA VAL A 58 5.73 2.24 16.29
C VAL A 58 4.87 1.04 15.94
N ILE A 59 5.08 -0.12 16.57
CA ILE A 59 4.26 -1.32 16.38
C ILE A 59 2.81 -1.04 16.77
N GLN A 60 2.57 -0.44 17.93
CA GLN A 60 1.21 -0.06 18.37
C GLN A 60 0.53 0.90 17.39
N LEU A 61 1.27 1.84 16.83
CA LEU A 61 0.76 2.73 15.79
C LEU A 61 0.39 1.94 14.53
N VAL A 62 1.26 1.04 14.05
CA VAL A 62 0.99 0.18 12.89
C VAL A 62 -0.26 -0.66 13.10
N GLU A 63 -0.39 -1.31 14.24
CA GLU A 63 -1.56 -2.10 14.59
C GLU A 63 -2.84 -1.25 14.67
N SER A 64 -2.75 -0.05 15.24
CA SER A 64 -3.87 0.88 15.34
C SER A 64 -4.34 1.33 13.97
N GLU A 65 -3.43 1.80 13.11
CA GLU A 65 -3.75 2.26 11.76
C GLU A 65 -4.29 1.11 10.91
N PHE A 66 -3.71 -0.09 11.03
CA PHE A 66 -4.20 -1.28 10.35
C PHE A 66 -5.63 -1.64 10.79
N ARG A 67 -5.91 -1.61 12.10
CA ARG A 67 -7.26 -1.90 12.62
C ARG A 67 -8.29 -0.89 12.13
N GLN A 68 -7.93 0.40 12.09
CA GLN A 68 -8.80 1.45 11.57
C GLN A 68 -9.03 1.29 10.06
N ALA A 69 -7.98 1.04 9.29
CA ALA A 69 -8.10 0.75 7.85
C ALA A 69 -8.98 -0.48 7.59
N TYR A 70 -8.83 -1.53 8.40
CA TYR A 70 -9.65 -2.72 8.32
C TYR A 70 -11.13 -2.41 8.56
N SER A 71 -11.46 -1.70 9.65
CA SER A 71 -12.85 -1.30 9.92
C SER A 71 -13.42 -0.41 8.82
N LEU A 72 -12.66 0.59 8.33
CA LEU A 72 -13.09 1.42 7.20
C LEU A 72 -13.38 0.59 5.94
N LEU A 73 -12.50 -0.36 5.61
CA LEU A 73 -12.69 -1.22 4.45
C LEU A 73 -13.98 -2.05 4.59
N TYR A 74 -14.14 -2.77 5.70
CA TYR A 74 -15.24 -3.72 5.83
C TYR A 74 -16.55 -3.04 6.17
N ASP A 75 -16.57 -2.08 7.08
CA ASP A 75 -17.81 -1.48 7.59
C ASP A 75 -18.32 -0.38 6.65
N GLU A 76 -17.43 0.48 6.14
CA GLU A 76 -17.82 1.66 5.35
C GLU A 76 -17.71 1.43 3.84
N LEU A 77 -16.59 0.86 3.35
CA LEU A 77 -16.35 0.71 1.91
C LEU A 77 -17.05 -0.51 1.30
N LEU A 78 -17.08 -1.62 2.05
CA LEU A 78 -17.80 -2.83 1.67
C LEU A 78 -19.20 -2.89 2.28
N PHE A 79 -19.63 -1.86 3.03
CA PHE A 79 -20.94 -1.80 3.68
C PHE A 79 -21.25 -3.01 4.59
N GLY A 80 -20.25 -3.69 5.16
CA GLY A 80 -20.42 -4.91 5.95
C GLY A 80 -20.82 -6.14 5.14
N MET A 81 -20.61 -6.12 3.82
CA MET A 81 -20.89 -7.21 2.89
C MET A 81 -20.13 -8.50 3.28
N ARG A 82 -20.80 -9.65 3.19
CA ARG A 82 -20.23 -10.97 3.50
C ARG A 82 -20.19 -11.93 2.32
N ASP A 83 -20.85 -11.55 1.24
CA ASP A 83 -21.06 -12.31 0.00
C ASP A 83 -19.95 -12.11 -1.03
N VAL A 84 -19.02 -11.19 -0.79
CA VAL A 84 -17.77 -11.11 -1.57
C VAL A 84 -16.72 -11.97 -0.87
N ALA A 85 -16.31 -13.03 -1.56
CA ALA A 85 -15.20 -13.86 -1.12
C ALA A 85 -13.92 -13.00 -1.04
N PRO A 86 -13.13 -13.09 0.05
CA PRO A 86 -11.85 -12.43 0.11
C PRO A 86 -10.96 -12.87 -1.05
N ILE A 87 -10.36 -11.90 -1.74
CA ILE A 87 -9.35 -12.17 -2.75
C ILE A 87 -8.03 -12.45 -2.03
N GLU A 88 -7.54 -13.68 -2.15
CA GLU A 88 -6.25 -14.05 -1.60
C GLU A 88 -5.13 -13.48 -2.47
N ALA A 89 -4.31 -12.59 -1.91
CA ALA A 89 -3.24 -11.90 -2.65
C ALA A 89 -2.28 -12.86 -3.38
N TRP A 90 -1.99 -14.03 -2.80
CA TRP A 90 -1.09 -15.04 -3.39
C TRP A 90 -1.65 -15.72 -4.65
N ARG A 91 -2.97 -15.66 -4.87
CA ARG A 91 -3.61 -16.20 -6.07
C ARG A 91 -3.66 -15.18 -7.20
N LEU A 92 -3.45 -13.91 -6.87
CA LEU A 92 -3.49 -12.82 -7.84
C LEU A 92 -2.26 -12.90 -8.75
N HIS A 93 -2.50 -12.98 -10.05
CA HIS A 93 -1.46 -12.75 -11.03
C HIS A 93 -1.25 -11.24 -11.19
N ASP A 94 -0.43 -10.69 -10.31
CA ASP A 94 0.05 -9.30 -10.36
C ASP A 94 1.51 -9.31 -10.79
N GLY A 95 1.74 -9.07 -12.08
CA GLY A 95 3.08 -9.08 -12.65
C GLY A 95 3.76 -7.74 -12.40
N LEU A 96 4.68 -7.69 -11.42
CA LEU A 96 5.51 -6.50 -11.17
C LEU A 96 6.45 -6.18 -12.34
N ASP A 97 6.70 -7.16 -13.22
CA ASP A 97 7.54 -7.04 -14.42
C ASP A 97 6.78 -6.57 -15.66
N VAL A 98 5.48 -6.24 -15.54
CA VAL A 98 4.68 -5.75 -16.66
C VAL A 98 4.85 -4.22 -16.76
N ASP A 99 5.80 -3.80 -17.59
CA ASP A 99 6.13 -2.39 -17.84
C ASP A 99 5.15 -1.68 -18.82
N ASP A 100 4.05 -2.33 -19.21
CA ASP A 100 3.08 -1.72 -20.12
C ASP A 100 2.29 -0.61 -19.42
N TYR A 101 2.32 0.58 -19.99
CA TYR A 101 1.54 1.71 -19.50
C TYR A 101 0.04 1.38 -19.48
N GLY A 102 -0.58 1.47 -18.30
CA GLY A 102 -1.99 1.14 -18.10
C GLY A 102 -2.27 -0.34 -17.85
N ALA A 103 -1.24 -1.18 -17.68
CA ALA A 103 -1.40 -2.54 -17.21
C ALA A 103 -2.12 -2.54 -15.85
N SER A 104 -3.11 -3.42 -15.72
CA SER A 104 -3.87 -3.61 -14.49
C SER A 104 -4.08 -5.09 -14.27
N TRP A 105 -3.83 -5.56 -13.06
CA TRP A 105 -4.15 -6.94 -12.66
C TRP A 105 -5.65 -7.26 -12.85
N LEU A 106 -6.52 -6.25 -12.90
CA LEU A 106 -7.96 -6.40 -13.17
C LEU A 106 -8.27 -6.93 -14.57
N THR A 107 -7.39 -6.71 -15.55
CA THR A 107 -7.60 -7.09 -16.95
C THR A 107 -6.83 -8.35 -17.36
N VAL A 108 -6.09 -8.96 -16.43
CA VAL A 108 -5.34 -10.20 -16.68
C VAL A 108 -6.33 -11.37 -16.73
N GLU A 109 -6.39 -12.08 -17.87
CA GLU A 109 -7.34 -13.21 -18.07
C GLU A 109 -7.22 -14.29 -16.98
N LYS A 110 -6.01 -14.53 -16.47
CA LYS A 110 -5.78 -15.50 -15.38
C LYS A 110 -6.45 -15.12 -14.06
N ASN A 111 -6.75 -13.84 -13.85
CA ASN A 111 -7.44 -13.35 -12.65
C ASN A 111 -8.97 -13.44 -12.78
N ARG A 112 -9.51 -13.79 -13.95
CA ARG A 112 -10.94 -13.75 -14.24
C ARG A 112 -11.78 -14.59 -13.28
N GLU A 113 -11.33 -15.80 -12.95
CA GLU A 113 -12.05 -16.66 -12.02
C GLU A 113 -12.07 -16.10 -10.59
N ILE A 114 -10.96 -15.47 -10.17
CA ILE A 114 -10.81 -14.88 -8.84
C ILE A 114 -11.65 -13.60 -8.72
N LEU A 115 -11.83 -12.88 -9.83
CA LEU A 115 -12.62 -11.64 -9.92
C LEU A 115 -14.08 -11.87 -10.29
N ALA A 116 -14.50 -13.12 -10.48
CA ALA A 116 -15.88 -13.43 -10.86
C ALA A 116 -16.85 -12.88 -9.80
N GLY A 117 -17.76 -12.01 -10.23
CA GLY A 117 -18.79 -11.44 -9.36
C GLY A 117 -18.32 -10.33 -8.41
N THR A 118 -17.11 -9.78 -8.57
CA THR A 118 -16.65 -8.63 -7.77
C THR A 118 -16.98 -7.28 -8.42
N HIS A 119 -17.07 -7.24 -9.75
CA HIS A 119 -17.18 -6.00 -10.54
C HIS A 119 -18.38 -5.11 -10.16
N ASP A 120 -19.53 -5.72 -9.91
CA ASP A 120 -20.80 -5.05 -9.62
C ASP A 120 -21.29 -5.29 -8.18
N ALA A 121 -20.48 -5.92 -7.32
CA ALA A 121 -20.89 -6.35 -5.99
C ALA A 121 -21.40 -5.20 -5.11
N LEU A 122 -20.70 -4.05 -5.12
CA LEU A 122 -21.11 -2.87 -4.36
C LEU A 122 -22.42 -2.26 -4.87
N LEU A 123 -22.61 -2.23 -6.19
CA LEU A 123 -23.86 -1.74 -6.78
C LEU A 123 -25.03 -2.66 -6.42
N ARG A 124 -24.84 -3.97 -6.49
CA ARG A 124 -25.83 -4.96 -6.03
C ARG A 124 -26.20 -4.76 -4.57
N GLN A 125 -25.22 -4.50 -3.69
CA GLN A 125 -25.50 -4.20 -2.29
C GLN A 125 -26.31 -2.93 -2.11
N ILE A 126 -25.94 -1.85 -2.80
CA ILE A 126 -26.68 -0.58 -2.76
C ILE A 126 -28.13 -0.74 -3.24
N GLU A 127 -28.37 -1.57 -4.26
CA GLU A 127 -29.71 -1.80 -4.81
C GLU A 127 -30.57 -2.70 -3.91
N TRP A 128 -29.98 -3.75 -3.34
CA TRP A 128 -30.69 -4.73 -2.51
C TRP A 128 -31.07 -4.13 -1.15
N ARG A 129 -30.14 -3.43 -0.51
CA ARG A 129 -30.33 -2.91 0.85
C ARG A 129 -31.14 -1.62 0.85
N ALA A 130 -32.31 -1.65 1.50
CA ALA A 130 -33.23 -0.52 1.52
C ALA A 130 -32.61 0.75 2.12
N ASP A 131 -31.77 0.62 3.15
CA ASP A 131 -31.04 1.72 3.79
C ASP A 131 -30.02 2.34 2.82
N LEU A 132 -29.19 1.52 2.17
CA LEU A 132 -28.23 2.01 1.18
C LEU A 132 -28.93 2.62 -0.04
N ARG A 133 -29.99 1.98 -0.53
CA ARG A 133 -30.80 2.50 -1.64
C ARG A 133 -31.37 3.87 -1.31
N GLN A 134 -31.91 4.05 -0.10
CA GLN A 134 -32.42 5.34 0.33
C GLN A 134 -31.32 6.42 0.42
N VAL A 135 -30.08 6.04 0.70
CA VAL A 135 -28.95 6.99 0.77
C VAL A 135 -28.40 7.31 -0.62
N PHE A 136 -28.10 6.29 -1.42
CA PHE A 136 -27.36 6.41 -2.67
C PHE A 136 -28.23 6.61 -3.90
N VAL A 137 -29.51 6.21 -3.89
CA VAL A 137 -30.33 6.17 -5.10
C VAL A 137 -31.35 7.30 -5.12
N ARG A 138 -31.40 8.06 -6.23
CA ARG A 138 -32.34 9.17 -6.43
C ARG A 138 -33.08 9.00 -7.76
N PRO A 139 -34.36 9.40 -7.83
CA PRO A 139 -35.04 9.50 -9.11
C PRO A 139 -34.32 10.54 -9.98
N ASP A 140 -34.21 10.23 -11.26
CA ASP A 140 -33.73 11.14 -12.28
C ASP A 140 -34.89 11.90 -12.92
N GLN A 141 -34.60 13.05 -13.53
CA GLN A 141 -35.59 13.92 -14.16
C GLN A 141 -36.27 13.24 -15.37
N ASN A 142 -35.60 12.27 -15.98
CA ASN A 142 -36.08 11.53 -17.15
C ASN A 142 -36.82 10.23 -16.78
N GLY A 143 -37.22 10.04 -15.51
CA GLY A 143 -37.83 8.80 -15.03
C GLY A 143 -36.83 7.65 -14.82
N GLY A 144 -35.54 7.91 -14.99
CA GLY A 144 -34.45 6.99 -14.66
C GLY A 144 -34.04 7.06 -13.20
N VAL A 145 -32.91 6.44 -12.90
CA VAL A 145 -32.32 6.38 -11.56
C VAL A 145 -30.90 6.92 -11.63
N ARG A 146 -30.51 7.74 -10.65
CA ARG A 146 -29.16 8.30 -10.55
C ARG A 146 -28.60 8.16 -9.14
N LEU A 147 -27.27 8.11 -9.04
CA LEU A 147 -26.58 8.12 -7.76
C LEU A 147 -26.61 9.51 -7.10
N CYS A 148 -26.78 9.54 -5.78
CA CYS A 148 -26.77 10.75 -4.99
C CYS A 148 -25.34 11.28 -4.88
N SER A 149 -25.06 12.44 -5.47
CA SER A 149 -23.72 13.07 -5.44
C SER A 149 -23.18 13.25 -4.03
N LYS A 150 -24.03 13.60 -3.06
CA LYS A 150 -23.64 13.75 -1.66
C LYS A 150 -23.21 12.42 -1.02
N ALA A 151 -23.92 11.33 -1.34
CA ALA A 151 -23.57 10.00 -0.84
C ALA A 151 -22.26 9.51 -1.47
N ILE A 152 -22.06 9.74 -2.77
CA ILE A 152 -20.82 9.41 -3.47
C ILE A 152 -19.63 10.20 -2.91
N ALA A 153 -19.80 11.51 -2.66
CA ALA A 153 -18.75 12.32 -2.04
C ALA A 153 -18.39 11.83 -0.62
N ALA A 154 -19.39 11.40 0.17
CA ALA A 154 -19.13 10.81 1.48
C ALA A 154 -18.39 9.47 1.35
N TYR A 155 -18.80 8.60 0.43
CA TYR A 155 -18.12 7.34 0.15
C TYR A 155 -16.66 7.56 -0.30
N GLU A 156 -16.42 8.53 -1.19
CA GLU A 156 -15.08 8.92 -1.62
C GLU A 156 -14.22 9.43 -0.46
N ALA A 157 -14.81 10.18 0.47
CA ALA A 157 -14.09 10.62 1.68
C ALA A 157 -13.62 9.43 2.53
N HIS A 158 -14.42 8.37 2.65
CA HIS A 158 -14.00 7.14 3.33
C HIS A 158 -12.87 6.42 2.58
N ILE A 159 -12.89 6.42 1.24
CA ILE A 159 -11.78 5.88 0.42
C ILE A 159 -10.49 6.64 0.72
N GLN A 160 -10.55 7.97 0.72
CA GLN A 160 -9.38 8.80 1.00
C GLN A 160 -8.85 8.56 2.41
N GLU A 161 -9.72 8.39 3.41
CA GLU A 161 -9.30 8.07 4.75
C GLU A 161 -8.65 6.68 4.82
N PHE A 162 -9.28 5.66 4.22
CA PHE A 162 -8.71 4.31 4.13
C PHE A 162 -7.30 4.32 3.51
N LEU A 163 -7.12 5.03 2.39
CA LEU A 163 -5.84 5.13 1.69
C LEU A 163 -4.75 5.81 2.54
N LYS A 164 -5.11 6.84 3.31
CA LYS A 164 -4.17 7.47 4.25
C LYS A 164 -3.74 6.51 5.36
N ARG A 165 -4.68 5.73 5.90
CA ARG A 165 -4.43 4.79 7.01
C ARG A 165 -3.58 3.61 6.56
N ILE A 166 -3.82 3.06 5.36
CA ILE A 166 -3.07 1.91 4.84
C ILE A 166 -1.66 2.27 4.35
N LEU A 167 -1.41 3.55 4.01
CA LEU A 167 -0.10 4.01 3.57
C LEU A 167 0.99 3.70 4.60
N MET A 168 0.68 3.83 5.89
CA MET A 168 1.67 3.62 6.94
C MET A 168 2.09 2.14 7.08
N PRO A 169 1.16 1.15 7.18
CA PRO A 169 1.50 -0.26 7.08
C PRO A 169 2.25 -0.68 5.81
N ILE A 170 1.98 -0.03 4.67
CA ILE A 170 2.69 -0.30 3.40
C ILE A 170 4.11 0.27 3.41
N SER A 171 4.30 1.44 4.06
CA SER A 171 5.53 2.23 3.96
C SER A 171 6.51 1.99 5.10
N VAL A 172 6.08 1.45 6.24
CA VAL A 172 6.95 1.03 7.34
C VAL A 172 7.49 -0.36 6.97
N PRO A 173 8.72 -0.48 6.45
CA PRO A 173 9.26 -1.76 6.05
C PRO A 173 9.38 -2.67 7.29
N SER A 174 9.43 -3.98 7.07
CA SER A 174 9.64 -5.02 8.09
C SER A 174 11.01 -4.99 8.79
N GLY A 175 11.54 -3.82 9.11
CA GLY A 175 12.81 -3.64 9.82
C GLY A 175 13.54 -2.34 9.45
N PRO A 176 14.61 -2.01 10.21
CA PRO A 176 15.49 -0.90 9.87
C PRO A 176 16.00 -1.06 8.42
N PRO A 177 16.20 0.04 7.67
CA PRO A 177 16.88 -0.04 6.39
C PRO A 177 18.23 -0.74 6.58
N LEU A 178 18.60 -1.64 5.67
CA LEU A 178 19.91 -2.30 5.63
C LEU A 178 21.00 -1.23 5.76
N ARG A 179 21.51 -1.04 6.97
CA ARG A 179 22.71 -0.25 7.21
C ARG A 179 23.88 -1.16 6.89
N SER A 180 24.76 -0.71 5.99
CA SER A 180 26.09 -1.32 5.85
C SER A 180 26.75 -1.41 7.23
N PRO A 181 27.45 -2.51 7.54
CA PRO A 181 28.39 -2.54 8.66
C PRO A 181 29.48 -1.47 8.49
#